data_AF-A0A225DAC6-F1
#
_entry.id   AF-A0A225DAC6-F1
#
_cell.length_a   1.000
_cell.length_b   1.000
_cell.length_c   1.000
_cell.angle_alpha   90.00
_cell.angle_beta   90.00
_cell.angle_gamma   90.00
#
_symmetry.space_group_name_H-M   'P 1'
#
loop_
_entity.id
_entity.type
_entity.pdbx_description
1 polymer ?
#
loop_
_entity_poly.entity_id
_entity_poly.type
_entity_poly.pdbx_seq_one_letter_code
_entity_poly.pdbx_strand_id
1 'polypeptide(L)'
;MMKKILALVVGVTALAFAAGAFAEDKKPETKTLEGKLVCTKCELKETPKCGHCLLVKDGDKEVKYYISDKGGAEKYHGKVCQEPKDAKVTGKIGEKDGKKTISDAKVEIKE
;
A
#
# COMPACT_ATOMS: atom_id res chain seq x y z
N MET A 1 24.15 -32.29 51.35
CA MET A 1 24.29 -30.89 50.86
C MET A 1 24.25 -30.90 49.34
N MET A 2 23.60 -29.88 48.74
CA MET A 2 23.52 -29.58 47.29
C MET A 2 22.53 -30.48 46.50
N LYS A 3 21.23 -30.16 46.47
CA LYS A 3 20.51 -29.08 45.75
C LYS A 3 20.07 -29.50 44.34
N LYS A 4 18.76 -29.77 44.26
CA LYS A 4 17.82 -29.45 43.16
C LYS A 4 17.77 -30.39 41.96
N ILE A 5 16.85 -31.33 42.08
CA ILE A 5 15.91 -31.76 41.04
C ILE A 5 15.38 -30.52 40.29
N LEU A 6 15.44 -30.53 38.95
CA LEU A 6 14.36 -30.03 38.10
C LEU A 6 14.56 -30.53 36.67
N ALA A 7 13.57 -31.27 36.19
CA ALA A 7 13.44 -31.71 34.82
C ALA A 7 13.38 -30.49 33.87
N LEU A 8 14.23 -30.47 32.84
CA LEU A 8 14.06 -29.57 31.71
C LEU A 8 13.66 -30.40 30.49
N VAL A 9 12.35 -30.46 30.28
CA VAL A 9 11.72 -30.89 29.04
C VAL A 9 12.26 -29.98 27.94
N VAL A 10 13.04 -30.54 27.01
CA VAL A 10 13.36 -29.86 25.74
C VAL A 10 12.07 -29.87 24.93
N GLY A 11 11.24 -28.85 25.15
CA GLY A 11 10.09 -28.55 24.33
C GLY A 11 10.58 -28.26 22.92
N VAL A 12 10.21 -29.13 21.98
CA VAL A 12 10.24 -28.84 20.56
C VAL A 12 9.29 -27.66 20.35
N THR A 13 9.82 -26.44 20.38
CA THR A 13 9.10 -25.26 19.97
C THR A 13 8.85 -25.39 18.48
N ALA A 14 7.63 -25.81 18.15
CA ALA A 14 7.07 -25.63 16.82
C ALA A 14 7.20 -24.15 16.45
N LEU A 15 8.15 -23.82 15.57
CA LEU A 15 8.09 -22.58 14.80
C LEU A 15 6.88 -22.71 13.87
N ALA A 16 5.72 -22.31 14.37
CA ALA A 16 4.59 -21.94 13.56
C ALA A 16 4.94 -20.63 12.83
N PHE A 17 5.77 -20.73 11.80
CA PHE A 17 6.00 -19.68 10.81
C PHE A 17 5.40 -20.16 9.49
N ALA A 18 4.08 -20.22 9.43
CA ALA A 18 3.32 -20.40 8.21
C ALA A 18 2.30 -19.25 8.06
N ALA A 19 2.74 -18.02 8.25
CA ALA A 19 2.08 -16.85 7.66
C ALA A 19 2.72 -16.60 6.30
N GLY A 20 2.44 -17.50 5.36
CA GLY A 20 2.99 -17.49 4.01
C GLY A 20 2.03 -18.07 2.98
N ALA A 21 0.72 -18.03 3.26
CA ALA A 21 -0.29 -18.19 2.22
C ALA A 21 -0.48 -16.85 1.52
N PHE A 22 0.45 -16.50 0.62
CA PHE A 22 0.21 -15.50 -0.41
C PHE A 22 0.69 -16.04 -1.75
N ALA A 23 0.10 -17.17 -2.15
CA ALA A 23 0.15 -17.65 -3.52
C ALA A 23 -1.22 -18.21 -3.89
N GLU A 24 -2.26 -17.42 -3.63
CA GLU A 24 -3.53 -17.60 -4.32
C GLU A 24 -3.51 -16.69 -5.53
N ASP A 25 -3.76 -17.31 -6.67
CA ASP A 25 -4.02 -16.75 -7.99
C ASP A 25 -5.06 -15.60 -7.90
N LYS A 26 -4.61 -14.42 -7.47
CA LYS A 26 -5.49 -13.28 -7.24
C LYS A 26 -5.79 -12.64 -8.58
N LYS A 27 -6.95 -12.99 -9.14
CA LYS A 27 -7.68 -12.06 -10.03
C LYS A 27 -7.56 -10.66 -9.44
N PRO A 28 -7.19 -9.64 -10.23
CA PRO A 28 -6.99 -8.30 -9.73
C PRO A 28 -8.27 -7.84 -9.04
N GLU A 29 -8.24 -7.81 -7.70
CA GLU A 29 -9.39 -7.46 -6.89
C GLU A 29 -9.59 -5.95 -7.04
N THR A 30 -10.73 -5.55 -7.62
CA THR A 30 -11.15 -4.14 -7.60
C THR A 30 -11.47 -3.78 -6.16
N LYS A 31 -10.70 -2.86 -5.58
CA LYS A 31 -10.91 -2.35 -4.22
C LYS A 31 -11.04 -0.85 -4.24
N THR A 32 -11.79 -0.35 -3.28
CA THR A 32 -11.95 1.07 -3.01
C THR A 32 -11.13 1.42 -1.80
N LEU A 33 -10.20 2.35 -1.97
CA LEU A 33 -9.32 2.85 -0.92
C LEU A 33 -9.55 4.34 -0.71
N GLU A 34 -9.48 4.77 0.54
CA GLU A 34 -9.59 6.17 0.92
C GLU A 34 -8.26 6.62 1.52
N GLY A 35 -7.82 7.80 1.12
CA GLY A 35 -6.53 8.31 1.55
C GLY A 35 -6.23 9.66 0.95
N LYS A 36 -4.98 10.09 1.08
CA LYS A 36 -4.50 11.37 0.55
C LYS A 36 -3.86 11.15 -0.81
N LEU A 37 -4.47 11.70 -1.85
CA LEU A 37 -3.96 11.68 -3.22
C LEU A 37 -2.86 12.74 -3.37
N VAL A 38 -1.70 12.30 -3.83
CA VAL A 38 -0.51 13.14 -3.97
C VAL A 38 0.14 12.98 -5.34
N CYS A 39 0.86 14.02 -5.78
CA CYS A 39 1.70 13.97 -6.97
C CYS A 39 3.04 13.30 -6.64
N THR A 40 3.37 12.20 -7.33
CA THR A 40 4.62 11.45 -7.17
C THR A 40 5.89 12.26 -7.48
N LYS A 41 5.77 13.26 -8.35
CA LYS A 41 6.86 14.19 -8.67
C LYS A 41 6.96 15.33 -7.66
N CYS A 42 5.87 16.07 -7.47
CA CYS A 42 5.91 17.33 -6.72
C CYS A 42 5.95 17.11 -5.22
N GLU A 43 5.11 16.21 -4.71
CA GLU A 43 4.99 15.94 -3.27
C GLU A 43 6.02 14.91 -2.83
N LEU A 44 6.07 13.76 -3.51
CA LEU A 44 6.94 12.66 -3.10
C LEU A 44 8.38 12.78 -3.61
N LYS A 45 8.62 13.55 -4.68
CA LYS A 45 9.93 13.71 -5.33
C LYS A 45 10.58 12.38 -5.75
N GLU A 46 9.76 11.36 -6.03
CA GLU A 46 10.22 10.01 -6.39
C GLU A 46 10.35 9.81 -7.91
N THR A 47 9.69 10.65 -8.71
CA THR A 47 9.63 10.50 -10.17
C THR A 47 9.93 11.81 -10.92
N PRO A 48 10.53 11.75 -12.12
CA PRO A 48 10.81 12.95 -12.92
C PRO A 48 9.57 13.51 -13.64
N LYS A 49 8.52 12.69 -13.80
CA LYS A 49 7.26 13.02 -14.49
C LYS A 49 6.10 12.99 -13.50
N CYS A 50 5.11 13.85 -13.71
CA CYS A 50 3.89 13.85 -12.90
C CYS A 50 3.16 12.51 -13.04
N GLY A 51 2.75 11.97 -11.90
CA GLY A 51 1.96 10.76 -11.72
C GLY A 51 1.33 10.83 -10.33
N HIS A 52 0.37 9.96 -10.01
CA HIS A 52 -0.35 10.06 -8.74
C HIS A 52 -0.12 8.84 -7.85
N CYS A 53 -0.17 9.09 -6.54
CA CYS A 53 -0.10 8.06 -5.51
C CYS A 53 -1.17 8.34 -4.47
N LEU A 54 -1.86 7.31 -4.01
CA LEU A 54 -2.76 7.39 -2.87
C LEU A 54 -2.01 6.93 -1.61
N LEU A 55 -1.92 7.81 -0.62
CA LEU A 55 -1.37 7.52 0.69
C LEU A 55 -2.51 7.07 1.59
N VAL A 56 -2.52 5.79 1.96
CA VAL A 56 -3.53 5.19 2.82
C VAL A 56 -2.92 4.96 4.19
N LYS A 57 -3.59 5.43 5.25
CA LYS A 57 -3.18 5.13 6.63
C LYS A 57 -3.67 3.74 7.02
N ASP A 58 -2.74 2.88 7.40
CA ASP A 58 -2.98 1.54 7.93
C ASP A 58 -2.36 1.49 9.34
N GLY A 59 -3.18 1.84 10.33
CA GLY A 59 -2.71 2.09 11.70
C GLY A 59 -1.72 3.26 11.74
N ASP A 60 -0.55 3.03 12.33
CA ASP A 60 0.55 4.01 12.42
C ASP A 60 1.40 4.11 11.14
N LYS A 61 1.13 3.27 10.13
CA LYS A 61 1.92 3.22 8.89
C LYS A 61 1.18 3.88 7.74
N GLU A 62 1.95 4.54 6.88
CA GLU A 62 1.46 5.05 5.61
C GLU A 62 1.83 4.08 4.49
N VAL A 63 0.83 3.61 3.76
CA VAL A 63 0.99 2.70 2.63
C VAL A 63 0.78 3.48 1.34
N LYS A 64 1.80 3.46 0.48
CA LYS A 64 1.78 4.12 -0.84
C LYS A 64 1.17 3.20 -1.90
N TYR A 65 0.12 3.67 -2.55
CA TYR A 65 -0.50 3.01 -3.70
C TYR A 65 -0.33 3.88 -4.96
N TYR A 66 0.58 3.47 -5.84
CA TYR A 66 0.89 4.20 -7.06
C TYR A 66 -0.19 3.97 -8.13
N ILE A 67 -0.72 5.04 -8.70
CA ILE A 67 -1.80 4.94 -9.70
C ILE A 67 -1.18 4.83 -11.09
N SER A 68 -1.58 3.81 -11.84
CA SER A 68 -1.22 3.66 -13.26
C SER A 68 -2.18 4.50 -14.11
N ASP A 69 -1.89 5.79 -14.22
CA ASP A 69 -2.69 6.79 -14.93
C ASP A 69 -1.89 7.52 -16.04
N LYS A 70 -2.50 8.53 -16.67
CA LYS A 70 -1.85 9.37 -17.69
C LYS A 70 -1.01 10.51 -17.07
N GLY A 71 -0.76 10.46 -15.77
CA GLY A 71 0.02 11.43 -15.04
C GLY A 71 -0.53 12.85 -15.15
N GLY A 72 0.32 13.80 -15.56
CA GLY A 72 -0.06 15.21 -15.70
C GLY A 72 -1.22 15.48 -16.67
N ALA A 73 -1.59 14.52 -17.52
CA ALA A 73 -2.72 14.63 -18.44
C ALA A 73 -4.08 14.20 -17.82
N GLU A 74 -4.09 13.74 -16.57
CA GLU A 74 -5.32 13.40 -15.87
C GLU A 74 -6.15 14.64 -15.52
N LYS A 75 -7.48 14.52 -15.63
CA LYS A 75 -8.41 15.64 -15.36
C LYS A 75 -8.31 16.18 -13.93
N TYR A 76 -7.89 15.33 -13.00
CA TYR A 76 -7.73 15.67 -11.60
C TYR A 76 -6.33 16.19 -11.24
N HIS A 77 -5.35 16.15 -12.16
CA HIS A 77 -3.98 16.55 -11.89
C HIS A 77 -3.87 17.97 -11.34
N GLY A 78 -4.56 18.94 -11.96
CA GLY A 78 -4.52 20.34 -11.53
C GLY A 78 -5.04 20.57 -10.11
N LYS A 79 -5.88 19.66 -9.59
CA LYS A 79 -6.41 19.76 -8.21
C LYS A 79 -5.46 19.22 -7.15
N VAL A 80 -4.48 18.40 -7.55
CA VAL A 80 -3.58 17.69 -6.62
C VAL A 80 -2.08 17.92 -6.91
N CYS A 81 -1.78 18.78 -7.88
CA CYS A 81 -0.41 19.17 -8.17
C CYS A 81 0.07 20.14 -7.08
N GLN A 82 1.09 19.73 -6.32
CA GLN A 82 1.65 20.49 -5.19
C GLN A 82 0.70 20.69 -3.99
N GLU A 83 -0.52 20.16 -4.05
CA GLU A 83 -1.50 20.24 -2.96
C GLU A 83 -2.16 18.87 -2.73
N PRO A 84 -1.79 18.13 -1.69
CA PRO A 84 -2.42 16.86 -1.36
C PRO A 84 -3.91 16.99 -1.03
N LYS A 85 -4.77 16.18 -1.66
CA LYS A 85 -6.21 16.15 -1.38
C LYS A 85 -6.67 14.80 -0.88
N ASP A 86 -7.65 14.80 0.03
CA ASP A 86 -8.32 13.56 0.40
C ASP A 86 -9.14 13.06 -0.79
N ALA A 87 -9.03 11.76 -1.07
CA ALA A 87 -9.65 11.14 -2.22
C ALA A 87 -10.05 9.70 -1.93
N LYS A 88 -11.01 9.24 -2.71
CA LYS A 88 -11.42 7.85 -2.80
C LYS A 88 -11.00 7.33 -4.17
N VAL A 89 -10.24 6.25 -4.19
CA VAL A 89 -9.77 5.63 -5.42
C VAL A 89 -10.27 4.20 -5.48
N THR A 90 -11.00 3.88 -6.54
CA THR A 90 -11.45 2.52 -6.81
C THR A 90 -10.68 1.97 -7.99
N GLY A 91 -10.04 0.83 -7.84
CA GLY A 91 -9.32 0.21 -8.94
C GLY A 91 -8.76 -1.15 -8.57
N LYS A 92 -8.11 -1.77 -9.55
CA LYS A 92 -7.46 -3.07 -9.40
C LYS A 92 -6.16 -2.91 -8.63
N ILE A 93 -6.09 -3.50 -7.44
CA ILE A 93 -4.86 -3.49 -6.65
C ILE A 93 -3.93 -4.58 -7.14
N GLY A 94 -2.69 -4.20 -7.41
CA GLY A 94 -1.61 -5.10 -7.76
C GLY A 94 -0.32 -4.70 -7.07
N GLU A 95 0.75 -5.42 -7.39
CA GLU A 95 2.10 -5.10 -6.95
C GLU A 95 3.04 -5.19 -8.14
N LYS A 96 3.90 -4.19 -8.28
CA LYS A 96 4.92 -4.13 -9.32
C LYS A 96 6.20 -3.58 -8.72
N ASP A 97 7.32 -4.28 -8.94
CA ASP A 97 8.63 -3.89 -8.41
C ASP A 97 8.63 -3.68 -6.87
N GLY A 98 7.85 -4.49 -6.15
CA GLY A 98 7.68 -4.37 -4.68
C GLY A 98 6.87 -3.15 -4.23
N LYS A 99 6.25 -2.41 -5.16
CA LYS A 99 5.38 -1.27 -4.88
C LYS A 99 3.93 -1.63 -5.17
N LYS A 100 3.02 -1.23 -4.27
CA LYS A 100 1.58 -1.40 -4.50
C LYS A 100 1.11 -0.44 -5.59
N THR A 101 0.32 -0.96 -6.53
CA THR A 101 -0.19 -0.20 -7.67
C THR A 101 -1.70 -0.31 -7.78
N ILE A 102 -2.35 0.75 -8.29
CA ILE A 102 -3.76 0.75 -8.65
C ILE A 102 -3.87 0.93 -10.17
N SER A 103 -4.49 -0.02 -10.85
CA SER A 103 -4.83 0.05 -12.28
C SER A 103 -6.33 0.25 -12.48
N ASP A 104 -6.75 0.72 -13.66
CA ASP A 104 -8.16 1.02 -13.96
C ASP A 104 -8.82 1.90 -12.89
N ALA A 105 -8.05 2.90 -12.40
CA ALA A 105 -8.43 3.68 -11.24
C ALA A 105 -9.51 4.73 -11.59
N LYS A 106 -10.62 4.69 -10.85
CA LYS A 106 -11.58 5.79 -10.73
C LYS A 106 -11.21 6.62 -9.51
N VAL A 107 -10.87 7.87 -9.73
CA VAL A 107 -10.45 8.83 -8.69
C VAL A 107 -11.58 9.81 -8.39
N GLU A 108 -11.97 9.90 -7.12
CA GLU A 108 -12.99 10.81 -6.60
C GLU A 108 -12.33 11.67 -5.52
N ILE A 109 -12.01 12.93 -5.84
CA ILE A 109 -11.45 13.88 -4.87
C ILE A 109 -12.59 14.35 -3.95
N LYS A 110 -12.35 14.29 -2.64
CA LYS A 110 -13.25 14.85 -1.63
C LYS A 110 -13.02 16.36 -1.59
N GLU A 111 -14.10 17.13 -1.74
CA GLU A 111 -14.09 18.59 -1.64
C GLU A 111 -13.93 19.06 -0.19
#